data_AF-A0A974XH29-F1
#
_entry.id   AF-A0A974XH29-F1
#
_cell.length_a   1.000
_cell.length_b   1.000
_cell.length_c   1.000
_cell.angle_alpha   90.00
_cell.angle_beta   90.00
_cell.angle_gamma   90.00
#
_symmetry.space_group_name_H-M   'P 1'
#
loop_
_entity.id
_entity.type
_entity.pdbx_description
1 polymer ?
#
loop_
_entity_poly.entity_id
_entity_poly.type
_entity_poly.pdbx_seq_one_letter_code
_entity_poly.pdbx_strand_id
1 'polypeptide(L)'
;MDLRGWKYEGRKISDSLHVQMLSMMEILNDPAQVQGRTWGGSLQTYIGDELGISSGQVRTIKRMMEEFNLLKKGALNQRSVPSRESIYTKNGEMLLELFASEKLMKEKRSLPHLEQIKEINSIYKLYYQGVLIEYNFINSEGKRLHPLKATLKAVRKFDYLDYWEWYILNTLITQDDNKDEEEELEKTIMKYRNGKIDFSESDIKEHSLSHSYVLGNFVHAGFLRLEGRKESIKIFIDPNADEIVNNILKQ
;
A
#
# COMPACT_ATOMS: atom_id res chain seq x y z
N MET A 1 -14.68 -4.99 -24.24
CA MET A 1 -13.29 -5.33 -23.87
C MET A 1 -13.34 -5.74 -22.42
N ASP A 2 -12.76 -6.88 -22.05
CA ASP A 2 -12.73 -7.31 -20.65
C ASP A 2 -11.68 -6.51 -19.88
N LEU A 3 -12.09 -5.94 -18.76
CA LEU A 3 -11.24 -5.14 -17.88
C LEU A 3 -10.72 -5.96 -16.70
N ARG A 4 -9.50 -5.65 -16.25
CA ARG A 4 -8.82 -6.33 -15.14
C ARG A 4 -8.12 -5.32 -14.26
N GLY A 5 -8.14 -5.55 -12.96
CA GLY A 5 -7.28 -4.85 -12.00
C GLY A 5 -5.94 -5.55 -11.83
N TRP A 6 -4.89 -4.82 -11.42
CA TRP A 6 -3.66 -5.47 -10.97
C TRP A 6 -3.89 -6.27 -9.69
N LYS A 7 -3.30 -7.47 -9.65
CA LYS A 7 -3.43 -8.38 -8.51
C LYS A 7 -2.75 -7.81 -7.28
N TYR A 8 -3.51 -7.53 -6.23
CA TYR A 8 -2.95 -7.15 -4.93
C TYR A 8 -3.54 -8.03 -3.83
N GLU A 9 -2.69 -8.87 -3.22
CA GLU A 9 -3.12 -9.76 -2.14
C GLU A 9 -3.07 -9.10 -0.75
N GLY A 10 -2.64 -7.83 -0.67
CA GLY A 10 -2.59 -7.06 0.57
C GLY A 10 -3.90 -6.33 0.88
N ARG A 11 -3.82 -5.40 1.84
CA ARG A 11 -4.90 -4.48 2.23
C ARG A 11 -4.53 -3.05 1.88
N LYS A 12 -5.53 -2.17 1.80
CA LYS A 12 -5.28 -0.72 1.70
C LYS A 12 -4.53 -0.26 2.96
N ILE A 13 -3.35 0.33 2.77
CA ILE A 13 -2.65 1.11 3.79
C ILE A 13 -3.54 2.31 4.12
N SER A 14 -4.01 2.31 5.36
CA SER A 14 -4.88 3.30 5.95
C SER A 14 -4.43 3.50 7.38
N ASP A 15 -4.88 4.58 8.02
CA ASP A 15 -4.53 4.86 9.42
C ASP A 15 -4.86 3.66 10.32
N SER A 16 -5.99 2.98 10.07
CA SER A 16 -6.36 1.76 10.79
C SER A 16 -5.36 0.62 10.58
N LEU A 17 -4.94 0.35 9.35
CA LEU A 17 -3.97 -0.71 9.07
C LEU A 17 -2.58 -0.38 9.64
N HIS A 18 -2.16 0.88 9.51
CA HIS A 18 -0.90 1.37 10.07
C HIS A 18 -0.87 1.18 11.59
N VAL A 19 -1.92 1.62 12.30
CA VAL A 19 -2.07 1.40 13.74
C VAL A 19 -2.06 -0.09 14.07
N GLN A 20 -2.79 -0.93 13.32
CA GLN A 20 -2.78 -2.38 13.53
C GLN A 20 -1.39 -3.00 13.39
N MET A 21 -0.60 -2.56 12.40
CA MET A 21 0.79 -3.02 12.25
C MET A 21 1.62 -2.63 13.46
N LEU A 22 1.56 -1.37 13.88
CA LEU A 22 2.36 -0.86 14.99
C LEU A 22 1.96 -1.49 16.34
N SER A 23 0.66 -1.64 16.60
CA SER A 23 0.16 -2.35 17.79
C SER A 23 0.57 -3.82 17.78
N MET A 24 0.58 -4.49 16.62
CA MET A 24 1.11 -5.84 16.52
C MET A 24 2.60 -5.89 16.87
N MET A 25 3.38 -4.88 16.46
CA MET A 25 4.80 -4.78 16.82
C MET A 25 4.99 -4.53 18.32
N GLU A 26 4.14 -3.72 18.94
CA GLU A 26 4.15 -3.48 20.38
C GLU A 26 3.91 -4.79 21.16
N ILE A 27 2.87 -5.55 20.80
CA ILE A 27 2.56 -6.85 21.42
C ILE A 27 3.75 -7.82 21.28
N LEU A 28 4.32 -7.92 20.08
CA LEU A 28 5.46 -8.81 19.82
C LEU A 28 6.72 -8.43 20.60
N ASN A 29 6.84 -7.18 21.04
CA ASN A 29 7.97 -6.66 21.80
C ASN A 29 7.73 -6.64 23.33
N ASP A 30 6.56 -7.09 23.79
CA ASP A 30 6.24 -7.23 25.21
C ASP A 30 6.36 -8.71 25.65
N PRO A 31 7.39 -9.08 26.42
CA PRO A 31 7.58 -10.45 26.90
C PRO A 31 6.36 -11.01 27.62
N ALA A 32 5.65 -10.21 28.41
CA ALA A 32 4.48 -10.68 29.16
C ALA A 32 3.31 -11.05 28.23
N GLN A 33 3.20 -10.34 27.11
CA GLN A 33 2.15 -10.59 26.11
C GLN A 33 2.48 -11.76 25.19
N VAL A 34 3.77 -12.05 24.93
CA VAL A 34 4.16 -13.20 24.09
C VAL A 34 4.44 -14.48 24.87
N GLN A 35 4.64 -14.40 26.19
CA GLN A 35 5.06 -15.53 27.01
C GLN A 35 4.13 -16.74 26.85
N GLY A 36 4.72 -17.91 26.55
CA GLY A 36 4.01 -19.17 26.42
C GLY A 36 3.08 -19.28 25.20
N ARG A 37 3.04 -18.26 24.33
CA ARG A 37 2.23 -18.26 23.11
C ARG A 37 3.08 -18.60 21.88
N THR A 38 2.44 -19.19 20.87
CA THR A 38 3.11 -19.62 19.64
C THR A 38 2.48 -18.97 18.40
N TRP A 39 3.31 -18.66 17.41
CA TRP A 39 2.81 -18.19 16.12
C TRP A 39 2.12 -19.33 15.36
N GLY A 40 1.00 -19.03 14.72
CA GLY A 40 0.12 -20.07 14.14
C GLY A 40 -0.80 -20.76 15.16
N GLY A 41 -0.75 -20.36 16.43
CA GLY A 41 -1.61 -20.83 17.51
C GLY A 41 -2.17 -19.66 18.33
N SER A 42 -2.05 -19.76 19.66
CA SER A 42 -2.67 -18.84 20.62
C SER A 42 -2.24 -17.37 20.47
N LEU A 43 -1.05 -17.09 19.93
CA LEU A 43 -0.60 -15.71 19.74
C LEU A 43 -1.41 -14.98 18.67
N GLN A 44 -1.77 -15.65 17.58
CA GLN A 44 -2.55 -15.03 16.50
C GLN A 44 -3.98 -14.72 16.96
N THR A 45 -4.56 -15.60 17.78
CA THR A 45 -5.87 -15.35 18.39
C THR A 45 -5.79 -14.18 19.36
N TYR A 46 -4.80 -14.17 20.27
CA TYR A 46 -4.61 -13.08 21.21
C TYR A 46 -4.44 -11.72 20.52
N ILE A 47 -3.54 -11.62 19.54
CA ILE A 47 -3.37 -10.39 18.74
C ILE A 47 -4.68 -10.02 18.04
N GLY A 48 -5.42 -11.00 17.52
CA GLY A 48 -6.72 -10.76 16.91
C GLY A 48 -7.72 -10.13 17.89
N ASP A 49 -7.81 -10.67 19.09
CA ASP A 49 -8.71 -10.19 20.14
C ASP A 49 -8.33 -8.77 20.59
N GLU A 50 -7.04 -8.50 20.84
CA GLU A 50 -6.53 -7.17 21.22
C GLU A 50 -6.78 -6.11 20.14
N LEU A 51 -6.72 -6.49 18.87
CA LEU A 51 -6.91 -5.58 17.74
C LEU A 51 -8.35 -5.57 17.19
N GLY A 52 -9.26 -6.37 17.75
CA GLY A 52 -10.64 -6.51 17.27
C GLY A 52 -10.76 -7.05 15.83
N ILE A 53 -9.86 -7.96 15.43
CA ILE A 53 -9.81 -8.56 14.09
C ILE A 53 -9.66 -10.08 14.15
N SER A 54 -10.00 -10.77 13.05
CA SER A 54 -9.80 -12.21 12.99
C SER A 54 -8.31 -12.60 12.90
N SER A 55 -7.98 -13.81 13.37
CA SER A 55 -6.64 -14.40 13.22
C SER A 55 -6.18 -14.51 11.75
N GLY A 56 -7.13 -14.68 10.82
CA GLY A 56 -6.87 -14.62 9.38
C GLY A 56 -6.34 -13.25 8.94
N GLN A 57 -6.90 -12.16 9.47
CA GLN A 57 -6.42 -10.80 9.21
C GLN A 57 -5.04 -10.56 9.82
N VAL A 58 -4.77 -11.08 11.01
CA VAL A 58 -3.43 -11.02 11.62
C VAL A 58 -2.37 -11.63 10.70
N ARG A 59 -2.66 -12.77 10.07
CA ARG A 59 -1.76 -13.39 9.07
C ARG A 59 -1.54 -12.51 7.85
N THR A 60 -2.60 -11.89 7.33
CA THR A 60 -2.49 -10.94 6.20
C THR A 60 -1.64 -9.73 6.58
N ILE A 61 -1.86 -9.14 7.76
CA ILE A 61 -1.10 -7.98 8.25
C ILE A 61 0.38 -8.35 8.41
N LYS A 62 0.68 -9.50 9.03
CA LYS A 62 2.06 -9.99 9.14
C LYS A 62 2.73 -10.13 7.77
N ARG A 63 2.05 -10.73 6.79
CA ARG A 63 2.60 -10.85 5.43
C ARG A 63 2.90 -9.47 4.83
N MET A 64 1.98 -8.52 4.99
CA MET A 64 2.21 -7.14 4.53
C MET A 64 3.39 -6.48 5.24
N MET A 65 3.55 -6.70 6.55
CA MET A 65 4.70 -6.17 7.28
C MET A 65 6.03 -6.77 6.80
N GLU A 66 6.05 -8.01 6.32
CA GLU A 66 7.22 -8.58 5.64
C GLU A 66 7.45 -7.97 4.26
N GLU A 67 6.38 -7.79 3.47
CA GLU A 67 6.44 -7.15 2.15
C GLU A 67 6.89 -5.69 2.22
N PHE A 68 6.49 -4.98 3.28
CA PHE A 68 6.90 -3.59 3.51
C PHE A 68 8.29 -3.49 4.13
N ASN A 69 8.97 -4.61 4.41
CA ASN A 69 10.28 -4.61 5.04
C ASN A 69 10.26 -4.05 6.47
N LEU A 70 9.20 -4.31 7.24
CA LEU A 70 9.14 -4.10 8.70
C LEU A 70 9.64 -5.33 9.46
N LEU A 71 9.18 -6.51 9.03
CA LEU A 71 9.56 -7.79 9.58
C LEU A 71 10.50 -8.51 8.61
N LYS A 72 11.46 -9.25 9.15
CA LYS A 72 12.26 -10.19 8.37
C LYS A 72 11.36 -11.32 7.87
N LYS A 73 11.49 -11.69 6.60
CA LYS A 73 10.71 -12.78 5.99
C LYS A 73 10.89 -14.07 6.77
N GLY A 74 9.78 -14.68 7.16
CA GLY A 74 9.73 -15.94 7.91
C GLY A 74 10.09 -15.83 9.38
N ALA A 75 10.36 -14.63 9.92
CA ALA A 75 10.83 -14.49 11.30
C ALA A 75 9.87 -15.11 12.32
N LEU A 76 8.57 -14.94 12.12
CA LEU A 76 7.55 -15.48 13.00
C LEU A 76 7.13 -16.91 12.66
N ASN A 77 7.73 -17.58 11.67
CA ASN A 77 7.37 -18.98 11.33
C ASN A 77 7.93 -20.02 12.32
N GLN A 78 8.46 -19.57 13.46
CA GLN A 78 9.05 -20.40 14.49
C GLN A 78 8.01 -20.82 15.54
N ARG A 79 8.28 -21.92 16.26
CA ARG A 79 7.40 -22.40 17.34
C ARG A 79 7.30 -21.42 18.51
N SER A 80 8.33 -20.62 18.73
CA SER A 80 8.38 -19.56 19.74
C SER A 80 8.56 -18.20 19.07
N VAL A 81 8.10 -17.13 19.72
CA VAL A 81 8.39 -15.77 19.27
C VAL A 81 9.90 -15.49 19.43
N PRO A 82 10.62 -15.12 18.36
CA PRO A 82 12.04 -14.80 18.44
C PRO A 82 12.32 -13.50 19.20
N SER A 83 13.60 -13.19 19.42
CA SER A 83 14.00 -11.88 19.97
C SER A 83 13.68 -10.73 19.01
N ARG A 84 13.63 -9.51 19.53
CA ARG A 84 13.40 -8.27 18.76
C ARG A 84 14.33 -8.19 17.54
N GLU A 85 15.63 -8.43 17.73
CA GLU A 85 16.66 -8.35 16.69
C GLU A 85 16.46 -9.41 15.60
N SER A 86 15.76 -10.49 15.92
CA SER A 86 15.46 -11.60 15.00
C SER A 86 14.16 -11.38 14.22
N ILE A 87 13.27 -10.52 14.73
CA ILE A 87 11.97 -10.22 14.13
C ILE A 87 12.06 -9.05 13.15
N TYR A 88 12.66 -7.94 13.57
CA TYR A 88 12.57 -6.68 12.84
C TYR A 88 13.72 -6.45 11.88
N THR A 89 13.44 -5.71 10.82
CA THR A 89 14.46 -5.06 9.98
C THR A 89 14.87 -3.74 10.63
N LYS A 90 15.91 -3.08 10.10
CA LYS A 90 16.27 -1.72 10.55
C LYS A 90 15.11 -0.72 10.42
N ASN A 91 14.33 -0.82 9.34
CA ASN A 91 13.16 0.02 9.13
C ASN A 91 12.05 -0.30 10.15
N GLY A 92 11.85 -1.59 10.46
CA GLY A 92 10.92 -2.02 11.50
C GLY A 92 11.30 -1.48 12.88
N GLU A 93 12.58 -1.56 13.25
CA GLU A 93 13.08 -1.01 14.53
C GLU A 93 12.86 0.50 14.63
N MET A 94 13.18 1.24 13.56
CA MET A 94 12.94 2.68 13.49
C MET A 94 11.45 3.02 13.67
N LEU A 95 10.54 2.33 12.97
CA LEU A 95 9.11 2.61 13.08
C LEU A 95 8.54 2.23 14.46
N LEU A 96 9.06 1.17 15.09
CA LEU A 96 8.69 0.79 16.45
C LEU A 96 9.03 1.90 17.45
N GLU A 97 10.22 2.49 17.33
CA GLU A 97 10.68 3.57 18.22
C GLU A 97 9.92 4.88 17.97
N LEU A 98 9.64 5.20 16.71
CA LEU A 98 8.78 6.32 16.36
C LEU A 98 7.37 6.16 16.93
N PHE A 99 6.81 4.95 16.87
CA PHE A 99 5.48 4.68 17.43
C PHE A 99 5.45 4.81 18.95
N ALA A 100 6.45 4.27 19.65
CA ALA A 100 6.57 4.44 21.09
C ALA A 100 6.66 5.93 21.48
N SER A 101 7.41 6.72 20.70
CA SER A 101 7.51 8.18 20.88
C SER A 101 6.17 8.87 20.65
N GLU A 102 5.47 8.52 19.57
CA GLU A 102 4.15 9.05 19.23
C GLU A 102 3.13 8.78 20.36
N LYS A 103 3.11 7.57 20.90
CA LYS A 103 2.22 7.16 22.00
C LYS A 103 2.47 7.97 23.26
N LEU A 104 3.74 8.12 23.68
CA LEU A 104 4.10 8.95 24.83
C LEU A 104 3.69 10.41 24.66
N MET A 105 3.84 10.97 23.45
CA MET A 105 3.42 12.33 23.13
C MET A 105 1.90 12.52 23.17
N LYS A 106 1.15 11.51 22.69
CA LYS A 106 -0.32 11.49 22.76
C LYS A 106 -0.83 11.44 24.21
N GLU A 107 -0.17 10.65 25.07
CA GLU A 107 -0.49 10.57 26.50
C GLU A 107 -0.19 11.88 27.26
N LYS A 108 0.93 12.53 26.95
CA LYS A 108 1.37 13.78 27.60
C LYS A 108 1.03 15.02 26.76
N ARG A 109 -0.17 15.09 26.19
CA ARG A 109 -0.51 16.06 25.13
C ARG A 109 -0.17 17.51 25.48
N SER A 110 0.65 18.15 24.62
CA SER A 110 1.01 19.56 24.69
C SER A 110 1.01 20.18 23.29
N LEU A 111 1.04 21.52 23.18
CA LEU A 111 1.07 22.19 21.87
C LEU A 111 2.33 21.81 21.05
N PRO A 112 3.55 21.78 21.63
CA PRO A 112 4.73 21.25 20.93
C PRO A 112 4.58 19.78 20.49
N HIS A 113 3.94 18.93 21.30
CA HIS A 113 3.72 17.53 20.94
C HIS A 113 2.81 17.37 19.72
N LEU A 114 1.88 18.30 19.46
CA LEU A 114 1.05 18.26 18.26
C LEU A 114 1.87 18.45 16.98
N GLU A 115 2.85 19.34 16.98
CA GLU A 115 3.74 19.52 15.83
C GLU A 115 4.66 18.32 15.65
N GLN A 116 5.24 17.78 16.74
CA GLN A 116 6.06 16.57 16.67
C GLN A 116 5.29 15.34 16.14
N ILE A 117 4.02 15.18 16.51
CA ILE A 117 3.16 14.11 15.97
C ILE A 117 2.94 14.31 14.46
N LYS A 118 2.81 15.54 13.96
CA LYS A 118 2.71 15.80 12.51
C LYS A 118 4.00 15.42 11.79
N GLU A 119 5.16 15.70 12.38
CA GLU A 119 6.45 15.30 11.83
C GLU A 119 6.58 13.77 11.79
N ILE A 120 6.22 13.06 12.86
CA ILE A 120 6.19 11.59 12.90
C ILE A 120 5.28 11.02 11.80
N ASN A 121 4.07 11.56 11.65
CA ASN A 121 3.16 11.15 10.57
C ASN A 121 3.75 11.39 9.17
N SER A 122 4.52 12.47 9.00
CA SER A 122 5.23 12.74 7.75
C SER A 122 6.32 11.69 7.50
N ILE A 123 7.04 11.25 8.53
CA ILE A 123 8.03 10.17 8.42
C ILE A 123 7.35 8.84 8.02
N TYR A 124 6.19 8.51 8.61
CA TYR A 124 5.41 7.33 8.21
C TYR A 124 5.02 7.38 6.73
N LYS A 125 4.56 8.55 6.26
CA LYS A 125 4.23 8.76 4.85
C LYS A 125 5.46 8.56 3.95
N LEU A 126 6.61 9.15 4.29
CA LEU A 126 7.87 8.99 3.55
C LEU A 126 8.32 7.53 3.49
N TYR A 127 8.16 6.79 4.59
CA TYR A 127 8.46 5.36 4.63
C TYR A 127 7.58 4.59 3.63
N TYR A 128 6.26 4.81 3.64
CA TYR A 128 5.36 4.15 2.67
C TYR A 128 5.62 4.59 1.23
N GLN A 129 6.06 5.82 1.00
CA GLN A 129 6.52 6.26 -0.32
C GLN A 129 7.68 5.40 -0.81
N GLY A 130 8.71 5.20 0.02
CA GLY A 130 9.85 4.33 -0.32
C GLY A 130 9.42 2.89 -0.63
N VAL A 131 8.52 2.33 0.17
CA VAL A 131 7.99 0.98 -0.06
C VAL A 131 7.26 0.86 -1.40
N LEU A 132 6.42 1.85 -1.74
CA LEU A 132 5.60 1.80 -2.96
C LEU A 132 6.38 2.13 -4.24
N ILE A 133 7.49 2.86 -4.13
CA ILE A 133 8.44 3.09 -5.24
C ILE A 133 9.09 1.78 -5.66
N GLU A 134 9.55 0.98 -4.69
CA GLU A 134 10.20 -0.31 -4.93
C GLU A 134 9.21 -1.44 -5.27
N TYR A 135 7.92 -1.21 -5.00
CA TYR A 135 6.88 -2.21 -5.19
C TYR A 135 6.69 -2.57 -6.67
N ASN A 136 6.81 -3.87 -6.97
CA ASN A 136 6.63 -4.39 -8.31
C ASN A 136 5.93 -5.76 -8.31
N PHE A 137 5.31 -6.06 -9.44
CA PHE A 137 4.79 -7.38 -9.78
C PHE A 137 5.72 -8.06 -10.78
N ILE A 138 5.78 -9.38 -10.70
CA ILE A 138 6.30 -10.23 -11.78
C ILE A 138 5.10 -10.93 -12.41
N ASN A 139 4.83 -10.68 -13.68
CA ASN A 139 3.72 -11.30 -14.40
C ASN A 139 4.03 -12.77 -14.75
N SER A 140 3.07 -13.50 -15.34
CA SER A 140 3.23 -14.91 -15.72
C SER A 140 4.35 -15.16 -16.73
N GLU A 141 4.77 -14.14 -17.47
CA GLU A 141 5.85 -14.18 -18.44
C GLU A 141 7.21 -13.79 -17.84
N GLY A 142 7.28 -13.57 -16.51
CA GLY A 142 8.49 -13.16 -15.82
C GLY A 142 8.84 -11.68 -16.01
N LYS A 143 7.94 -10.87 -16.57
CA LYS A 143 8.15 -9.44 -16.78
C LYS A 143 7.80 -8.65 -15.53
N ARG A 144 8.60 -7.62 -15.26
CA ARG A 144 8.42 -6.74 -14.13
C ARG A 144 7.50 -5.58 -14.50
N LEU A 145 6.63 -5.22 -13.56
CA LEU A 145 5.81 -4.02 -13.61
C LEU A 145 5.89 -3.28 -12.28
N HIS A 146 6.21 -1.98 -12.30
CA HIS A 146 6.07 -1.06 -11.17
C HIS A 146 4.75 -0.28 -11.29
N PRO A 147 3.72 -0.67 -10.52
CA PRO A 147 2.37 -0.12 -10.64
C PRO A 147 2.32 1.39 -10.41
N LEU A 148 3.12 1.90 -9.47
CA LEU A 148 3.21 3.32 -9.17
C LEU A 148 3.75 4.09 -10.38
N LYS A 149 4.89 3.66 -10.95
CA LYS A 149 5.50 4.31 -12.12
C LYS A 149 4.52 4.33 -13.30
N ALA A 150 3.91 3.19 -13.63
CA ALA A 150 2.91 3.10 -14.70
C ALA A 150 1.72 4.06 -14.48
N THR A 151 1.20 4.13 -13.25
CA THR A 151 0.11 5.05 -12.90
C THR A 151 0.53 6.50 -13.06
N LEU A 152 1.70 6.87 -12.54
CA LEU A 152 2.22 8.24 -12.61
C LEU A 152 2.48 8.68 -14.05
N LYS A 153 3.00 7.79 -14.91
CA LYS A 153 3.17 8.06 -16.36
C LYS A 153 1.82 8.35 -17.02
N ALA A 154 0.82 7.52 -16.77
CA ALA A 154 -0.51 7.67 -17.36
C ALA A 154 -1.20 8.95 -16.88
N VAL A 155 -1.24 9.21 -15.57
CA VAL A 155 -1.84 10.44 -15.02
C VAL A 155 -1.13 11.69 -15.54
N ARG A 156 0.22 11.67 -15.66
CA ARG A 156 0.97 12.79 -16.25
C ARG A 156 0.60 13.04 -17.71
N LYS A 157 0.39 11.98 -18.48
CA LYS A 157 0.08 12.07 -19.92
C LYS A 157 -1.35 12.53 -20.18
N PHE A 158 -2.30 12.11 -19.36
CA PHE A 158 -3.74 12.33 -19.58
C PHE A 158 -4.38 13.35 -18.63
N ASP A 159 -3.55 14.05 -17.84
CA ASP A 159 -3.87 14.98 -16.72
C ASP A 159 -4.56 14.33 -15.52
N TYR A 160 -5.49 13.42 -15.79
CA TYR A 160 -6.16 12.59 -14.81
C TYR A 160 -6.55 11.25 -15.43
N LEU A 161 -6.85 10.28 -14.57
CA LEU A 161 -7.55 9.06 -14.96
C LEU A 161 -8.89 8.99 -14.22
N ASP A 162 -9.96 8.60 -14.89
CA ASP A 162 -11.20 8.23 -14.21
C ASP A 162 -11.21 6.77 -13.74
N TYR A 163 -12.35 6.33 -13.18
CA TYR A 163 -12.53 4.97 -12.71
C TYR A 163 -12.30 3.91 -13.79
N TRP A 164 -12.81 4.11 -15.01
CA TRP A 164 -12.66 3.14 -16.09
C TRP A 164 -11.26 3.19 -16.69
N GLU A 165 -10.68 4.38 -16.82
CA GLU A 165 -9.31 4.59 -17.28
C GLU A 165 -8.27 3.95 -16.36
N TRP A 166 -8.54 3.91 -15.05
CA TRP A 166 -7.76 3.10 -14.11
C TRP A 166 -7.74 1.62 -14.51
N TYR A 167 -8.91 1.04 -14.81
CA TYR A 167 -8.98 -0.36 -15.22
C TYR A 167 -8.42 -0.62 -16.62
N ILE A 168 -8.56 0.32 -17.55
CA ILE A 168 -7.92 0.25 -18.87
C ILE A 168 -6.39 0.21 -18.70
N LEU A 169 -5.82 1.11 -17.88
CA LEU A 169 -4.40 1.10 -17.52
C LEU A 169 -3.97 -0.25 -16.95
N ASN A 170 -4.72 -0.77 -15.98
CA ASN A 170 -4.40 -2.03 -15.30
C ASN A 170 -4.46 -3.24 -16.28
N THR A 171 -5.33 -3.16 -17.29
CA THR A 171 -5.52 -4.23 -18.28
C THR A 171 -4.42 -4.24 -19.33
N LEU A 172 -4.01 -3.07 -19.81
CA LEU A 172 -3.10 -2.95 -20.96
C LEU A 172 -1.63 -2.88 -20.57
N ILE A 173 -1.32 -2.28 -19.42
CA ILE A 173 0.07 -2.17 -18.95
C ILE A 173 0.39 -3.33 -18.03
N THR A 174 1.24 -4.23 -18.53
CA THR A 174 1.62 -5.48 -17.87
C THR A 174 3.10 -5.57 -17.54
N GLN A 175 3.91 -4.66 -18.07
CA GLN A 175 5.33 -4.54 -17.78
C GLN A 175 5.84 -3.10 -17.89
N ASP A 176 7.04 -2.85 -17.36
CA ASP A 176 7.66 -1.54 -17.39
C ASP A 176 8.08 -1.11 -18.81
N ASP A 177 7.77 0.14 -19.14
CA ASP A 177 8.31 0.88 -20.29
C ASP A 177 8.14 0.17 -21.66
N ASN A 178 7.06 -0.61 -21.82
CA ASN A 178 6.69 -1.20 -23.09
C ASN A 178 5.93 -0.18 -23.97
N LYS A 179 6.56 0.21 -25.08
CA LYS A 179 6.01 1.20 -26.01
C LYS A 179 4.71 0.75 -26.67
N ASP A 180 4.60 -0.52 -27.06
CA ASP A 180 3.41 -1.03 -27.74
C ASP A 180 2.21 -1.03 -26.79
N GLU A 181 2.42 -1.40 -25.52
CA GLU A 181 1.39 -1.33 -24.47
C GLU A 181 0.99 0.14 -24.19
N GLU A 182 1.94 1.07 -24.15
CA GLU A 182 1.68 2.50 -23.94
C GLU A 182 0.93 3.16 -25.11
N GLU A 183 1.22 2.76 -26.35
CA GLU A 183 0.49 3.22 -27.53
C GLU A 183 -0.94 2.68 -27.54
N GLU A 184 -1.14 1.41 -27.18
CA GLU A 184 -2.48 0.82 -27.11
C GLU A 184 -3.31 1.41 -25.97
N LEU A 185 -2.67 1.72 -24.83
CA LEU A 185 -3.29 2.46 -23.74
C LEU A 185 -3.84 3.81 -24.21
N GLU A 186 -3.01 4.59 -24.91
CA GLU A 186 -3.42 5.88 -25.44
C GLU A 186 -4.58 5.76 -26.43
N LYS A 187 -4.48 4.83 -27.38
CA LYS A 187 -5.56 4.57 -28.36
C LYS A 187 -6.86 4.21 -27.65
N THR A 188 -6.81 3.39 -26.60
CA THR A 188 -7.99 2.92 -25.87
C THR A 188 -8.62 4.01 -25.01
N ILE A 189 -7.81 4.77 -24.26
CA ILE A 189 -8.30 5.92 -23.49
C ILE A 189 -8.95 6.95 -24.42
N MET A 190 -8.35 7.25 -25.58
CA MET A 190 -8.96 8.18 -26.54
C MET A 190 -10.27 7.66 -27.14
N LYS A 191 -10.38 6.35 -27.41
CA LYS A 191 -11.67 5.76 -27.85
C LYS A 191 -12.74 5.92 -26.77
N TYR A 192 -12.37 5.66 -25.51
CA TYR A 192 -13.27 5.77 -24.36
C TYR A 192 -13.72 7.22 -24.13
N ARG A 193 -12.79 8.18 -24.04
CA ARG A 193 -13.10 9.62 -23.87
C ARG A 193 -13.98 10.18 -25.00
N ASN A 194 -13.85 9.65 -26.22
CA ASN A 194 -14.67 10.04 -27.37
C ASN A 194 -16.01 9.29 -27.46
N GLY A 195 -16.37 8.48 -26.46
CA GLY A 195 -17.63 7.72 -26.41
C GLY A 195 -17.72 6.58 -27.44
N LYS A 196 -16.59 6.15 -28.01
CA LYS A 196 -16.56 5.03 -28.98
C LYS A 196 -16.61 3.66 -28.31
N ILE A 197 -16.21 3.61 -27.04
CA ILE A 197 -16.35 2.45 -26.16
C ILE A 197 -16.87 2.97 -24.82
N ASP A 198 -17.64 2.13 -24.14
CA ASP A 198 -18.21 2.40 -22.82
C ASP A 198 -18.10 1.13 -21.98
N PHE A 199 -18.17 1.28 -20.66
CA PHE A 199 -17.93 0.20 -19.72
C PHE A 199 -18.98 0.18 -18.60
N SER A 200 -19.14 -1.02 -18.05
CA SER A 200 -19.96 -1.32 -16.90
C SER A 200 -19.18 -2.17 -15.90
N GLU A 201 -19.68 -2.26 -14.67
CA GLU A 201 -19.06 -3.11 -13.64
C GLU A 201 -18.94 -4.57 -14.08
N SER A 202 -19.85 -5.04 -14.95
CA SER A 202 -19.81 -6.41 -15.47
C SER A 202 -18.60 -6.68 -16.37
N ASP A 203 -17.95 -5.64 -16.89
CA ASP A 203 -16.77 -5.75 -17.75
C ASP A 203 -15.50 -6.02 -16.93
N ILE A 204 -15.50 -5.75 -15.62
CA ILE A 204 -14.37 -6.04 -14.73
C ILE A 204 -14.39 -7.53 -14.36
N LYS A 205 -13.55 -8.32 -15.03
CA LYS A 205 -13.52 -9.78 -14.86
C LYS A 205 -12.64 -10.23 -13.70
N GLU A 206 -11.62 -9.43 -13.36
CA GLU A 206 -10.62 -9.80 -12.36
C GLU A 206 -10.22 -8.60 -11.50
N HIS A 207 -9.95 -8.87 -10.22
CA HIS A 207 -9.40 -7.91 -9.26
C HIS A 207 -10.18 -6.59 -9.17
N SER A 208 -11.51 -6.69 -9.01
CA SER A 208 -12.44 -5.56 -8.92
C SER A 208 -12.18 -4.60 -7.76
N LEU A 209 -11.28 -4.92 -6.83
CA LEU A 209 -10.87 -4.05 -5.73
C LEU A 209 -9.50 -3.38 -5.94
N SER A 210 -8.90 -3.47 -7.14
CA SER A 210 -7.61 -2.81 -7.43
C SER A 210 -7.65 -1.30 -7.15
N HIS A 211 -8.73 -0.60 -7.53
CA HIS A 211 -8.90 0.83 -7.24
C HIS A 211 -8.95 1.14 -5.72
N SER A 212 -9.40 0.19 -4.91
CA SER A 212 -9.48 0.35 -3.46
C SER A 212 -8.14 0.06 -2.78
N TYR A 213 -7.43 -0.97 -3.24
CA TYR A 213 -6.20 -1.41 -2.58
C TYR A 213 -4.95 -0.78 -3.17
N VAL A 214 -4.70 -0.92 -4.47
CA VAL A 214 -3.46 -0.43 -5.10
C VAL A 214 -3.48 1.10 -5.17
N LEU A 215 -4.50 1.66 -5.82
CA LEU A 215 -4.68 3.11 -5.92
C LEU A 215 -4.85 3.74 -4.52
N GLY A 216 -5.57 3.07 -3.62
CA GLY A 216 -5.73 3.53 -2.24
C GLY A 216 -4.40 3.69 -1.49
N ASN A 217 -3.41 2.83 -1.76
CA ASN A 217 -2.07 2.93 -1.19
C ASN A 217 -1.30 4.13 -1.73
N PHE A 218 -1.39 4.40 -3.03
CA PHE A 218 -0.74 5.58 -3.65
C PHE A 218 -1.29 6.89 -3.10
N VAL A 219 -2.61 6.92 -2.84
CA VAL A 219 -3.27 8.07 -2.23
C VAL A 219 -2.84 8.23 -0.76
N HIS A 220 -2.78 7.14 0.00
CA HIS A 220 -2.32 7.20 1.40
C HIS A 220 -0.86 7.67 1.51
N ALA A 221 0.03 7.19 0.65
CA ALA A 221 1.40 7.67 0.55
C ALA A 221 1.50 9.08 -0.06
N GLY A 222 0.39 9.65 -0.55
CA GLY A 222 0.26 11.00 -1.08
C GLY A 222 1.01 11.24 -2.37
N PHE A 223 1.14 10.23 -3.23
CA PHE A 223 1.53 10.43 -4.63
C PHE A 223 0.37 10.94 -5.48
N LEU A 224 -0.84 10.50 -5.14
CA LEU A 224 -2.06 10.77 -5.88
C LEU A 224 -3.11 11.38 -4.95
N ARG A 225 -4.01 12.17 -5.53
CA ARG A 225 -5.24 12.64 -4.90
C ARG A 225 -6.45 12.18 -5.70
N LEU A 226 -7.55 11.95 -5.01
CA LEU A 226 -8.82 11.57 -5.64
C LEU A 226 -9.84 12.70 -5.49
N GLU A 227 -10.61 12.93 -6.55
CA GLU A 227 -11.87 13.66 -6.50
C GLU A 227 -13.01 12.68 -6.79
N GLY A 228 -14.17 12.84 -6.14
CA GLY A 228 -15.30 11.94 -6.32
C GLY A 228 -15.17 10.58 -5.60
N ARG A 229 -16.11 9.65 -5.88
CA ARG A 229 -16.16 8.31 -5.27
C ARG A 229 -16.69 7.28 -6.29
N LYS A 230 -16.18 6.06 -6.23
CA LYS A 230 -16.51 4.95 -7.16
C LYS A 230 -16.36 5.38 -8.63
N GLU A 231 -17.40 5.20 -9.44
CA GLU A 231 -17.42 5.53 -10.88
C GLU A 231 -17.20 7.02 -11.16
N SER A 232 -17.46 7.90 -10.20
CA SER A 232 -17.20 9.34 -10.35
C SER A 232 -15.76 9.74 -9.97
N ILE A 233 -14.87 8.77 -9.70
CA ILE A 233 -13.50 9.07 -9.29
C ILE A 233 -12.74 9.74 -10.44
N LYS A 234 -11.96 10.76 -10.08
CA LYS A 234 -10.86 11.29 -10.88
C LYS A 234 -9.56 11.23 -10.08
N ILE A 235 -8.53 10.70 -10.71
CA ILE A 235 -7.22 10.41 -10.13
C ILE A 235 -6.24 11.44 -10.68
N PHE A 236 -5.63 12.22 -9.80
CA PHE A 236 -4.63 13.23 -10.15
C PHE A 236 -3.33 12.96 -9.38
N ILE A 237 -2.21 13.47 -9.90
CA ILE A 237 -0.99 13.61 -9.11
C ILE A 237 -1.27 14.62 -7.98
N ASP A 238 -0.81 14.29 -6.76
CA ASP A 238 -0.86 15.25 -5.65
C ASP A 238 0.11 16.41 -5.94
N PRO A 239 -0.32 17.68 -5.87
CA PRO A 239 0.55 18.83 -6.15
C PRO A 239 1.82 18.85 -5.30
N ASN A 240 1.76 18.33 -4.07
CA ASN A 240 2.92 18.28 -3.18
C ASN A 240 3.89 17.14 -3.51
N ALA A 241 3.53 16.27 -4.47
CA ALA A 241 4.34 15.15 -4.89
C ALA A 241 5.07 15.38 -6.22
N ASP A 242 4.90 16.53 -6.89
CA ASP A 242 5.42 16.71 -8.25
C ASP A 242 6.94 16.45 -8.35
N GLU A 243 7.73 16.92 -7.38
CA GLU A 243 9.18 16.70 -7.35
C GLU A 243 9.53 15.21 -7.25
N ILE A 244 8.94 14.48 -6.29
CA ILE A 244 9.22 13.05 -6.13
C ILE A 244 8.72 12.24 -7.34
N VAL A 245 7.58 12.61 -7.91
CA VAL A 245 7.06 11.99 -9.14
C VAL A 245 8.00 12.24 -10.31
N ASN A 246 8.53 13.46 -10.48
CA ASN A 246 9.53 13.75 -11.51
C ASN A 246 10.78 12.89 -11.36
N ASN A 247 11.22 12.64 -10.13
CA ASN A 247 12.38 11.78 -9.88
C ASN A 247 12.08 10.30 -10.17
N ILE A 248 10.89 9.81 -9.82
CA ILE A 248 10.45 8.44 -10.15
C ILE A 248 10.39 8.23 -11.66
N LEU A 249 9.84 9.20 -12.40
CA LEU A 249 9.66 9.08 -13.86
C LEU A 249 10.95 9.23 -14.67
N LYS A 250 12.05 9.70 -14.07
CA LYS A 250 13.37 9.80 -14.71
C LYS A 250 14.19 8.50 -14.62
N GLN A 251 13.85 7.62 -13.69
CA GLN A 251 14.49 6.31 -13.49
C GLN A 251 13.96 5.30 -14.50
#